data_AF-A0A4U1CQL3-F1
#
_entry.id   AF-A0A4U1CQL3-F1
#
_cell.length_a   1.000
_cell.length_b   1.000
_cell.length_c   1.000
_cell.angle_alpha   90.00
_cell.angle_beta   90.00
_cell.angle_gamma   90.00
#
_symmetry.space_group_name_H-M   'P 1'
#
loop_
_entity.id
_entity.type
_entity.pdbx_description
1 polymer ?
#
loop_
_entity_poly.entity_id
_entity_poly.type
_entity_poly.pdbx_seq_one_letter_code
_entity_poly.pdbx_strand_id
1 'polypeptide(L)'
;MNKILISGIVGGVVFFLLGWLVYGIIMMDFMSANAGPAASMQKQVPDMFHLVIANLAWGFLYAIVLGKWSSGLSIAQGAMRGALLALMVALFIDLTLYATTTMFTMECILADIVAMTVIGAIGGAAVTWVLRMKKSEA
;
A
#
# COMPACT_ATOMS: atom_id res chain seq x y z
N MET A 1 11.31 -20.41 -3.79
CA MET A 1 10.29 -19.81 -4.69
C MET A 1 8.91 -19.70 -4.04
N ASN A 2 8.38 -20.73 -3.36
CA ASN A 2 7.04 -20.66 -2.73
C ASN A 2 6.82 -19.50 -1.75
N LYS A 3 7.86 -19.06 -1.03
CA LYS A 3 7.72 -17.98 -0.04
C LYS A 3 7.37 -16.63 -0.66
N ILE A 4 7.96 -16.27 -1.81
CA ILE A 4 7.64 -15.00 -2.49
C ILE A 4 6.19 -15.02 -2.97
N LEU A 5 5.73 -16.16 -3.50
CA LEU A 5 4.35 -16.33 -3.95
C LEU A 5 3.36 -16.15 -2.79
N ILE A 6 3.53 -16.89 -1.70
CA ILE A 6 2.64 -16.82 -0.53
C ILE A 6 2.69 -15.43 0.11
N SER A 7 3.89 -14.86 0.26
CA SER A 7 4.05 -13.52 0.84
C SER A 7 3.42 -12.44 -0.04
N GLY A 8 3.48 -12.60 -1.37
CA GLY A 8 2.84 -11.69 -2.31
C GLY A 8 1.32 -11.70 -2.20
N ILE A 9 0.72 -12.89 -2.12
CA ILE A 9 -0.73 -13.04 -1.93
C ILE A 9 -1.17 -12.47 -0.57
N VAL A 10 -0.47 -12.83 0.51
CA VAL A 10 -0.76 -12.30 1.86
C VAL A 10 -0.62 -10.77 1.88
N GLY A 11 0.45 -10.24 1.28
CA GLY A 11 0.64 -8.81 1.13
C GLY A 11 -0.54 -8.16 0.41
N GLY A 12 -1.00 -8.74 -0.70
CA GLY A 12 -2.12 -8.19 -1.46
C GLY A 12 -3.44 -8.18 -0.69
N VAL A 13 -3.73 -9.24 0.08
CA VAL A 13 -4.91 -9.26 0.98
C VAL A 13 -4.78 -8.18 2.06
N VAL A 14 -3.61 -8.05 2.67
CA VAL A 14 -3.36 -7.03 3.70
C VAL A 14 -3.52 -5.62 3.12
N PHE A 15 -2.93 -5.32 1.96
CA PHE A 15 -3.08 -4.03 1.30
C PHE A 15 -4.54 -3.72 0.95
N PHE A 16 -5.28 -4.71 0.45
CA PHE A 16 -6.69 -4.52 0.13
C PHE A 16 -7.53 -4.18 1.36
N LEU A 17 -7.37 -4.95 2.45
CA LEU A 17 -8.12 -4.73 3.70
C LEU A 17 -7.72 -3.41 4.37
N LEU A 18 -6.43 -3.06 4.36
CA LEU A 18 -5.95 -1.79 4.89
C LEU A 18 -6.43 -0.60 4.06
N GLY A 19 -6.43 -0.73 2.72
CA GLY A 19 -6.96 0.31 1.84
C GLY A 19 -8.44 0.56 2.11
N TRP A 20 -9.24 -0.50 2.25
CA TRP A 20 -10.65 -0.36 2.64
C TRP A 20 -10.81 0.28 4.01
N LEU A 21 -10.06 -0.16 5.02
CA LEU A 21 -10.18 0.37 6.38
C LEU A 21 -9.74 1.84 6.45
N VAL A 22 -8.59 2.18 5.86
CA VAL A 22 -8.01 3.52 5.96
C VAL A 22 -8.81 4.51 5.11
N TYR A 23 -9.06 4.22 3.85
CA TYR A 23 -9.74 5.17 2.95
C TYR A 23 -11.26 5.10 3.02
N GLY A 24 -11.82 3.89 3.20
CA GLY A 24 -13.25 3.66 3.22
C GLY A 24 -13.89 3.83 4.60
N ILE A 25 -13.12 3.94 5.68
CA ILE A 25 -13.67 4.14 7.03
C ILE A 25 -12.97 5.31 7.72
N ILE A 26 -11.65 5.22 7.93
CA ILE A 26 -10.94 6.16 8.82
C ILE A 26 -10.87 7.56 8.21
N MET A 27 -10.58 7.65 6.90
CA MET A 27 -10.31 8.91 6.20
C MET A 27 -11.44 9.34 5.27
N MET A 28 -12.55 8.59 5.18
CA MET A 28 -13.61 8.82 4.21
C MET A 28 -14.11 10.28 4.21
N ASP A 29 -14.48 10.80 5.38
CA ASP A 29 -15.00 12.16 5.52
C ASP A 29 -13.92 13.22 5.24
N PHE A 30 -12.69 12.99 5.70
CA PHE A 30 -11.57 13.90 5.47
C PHE A 30 -11.26 14.03 3.98
N MET A 31 -11.17 12.91 3.25
CA MET A 31 -10.85 12.91 1.82
C MET A 31 -11.99 13.55 1.01
N SER A 32 -13.25 13.33 1.41
CA SER A 32 -14.40 13.95 0.77
C SER A 32 -14.45 15.46 0.98
N ALA A 33 -14.16 15.94 2.20
CA ALA A 33 -14.15 17.36 2.54
C ALA A 33 -13.01 18.14 1.87
N ASN A 34 -11.90 17.46 1.56
CA ASN A 34 -10.71 18.06 0.92
C ASN A 34 -10.58 17.65 -0.55
N ALA A 35 -11.67 17.26 -1.20
CA ALA A 35 -11.66 16.87 -2.60
C ALA A 35 -11.37 18.09 -3.52
N GLY A 36 -10.59 17.90 -4.58
CA GLY A 36 -10.29 18.97 -5.54
C GLY A 36 -11.48 19.31 -6.45
N PRO A 37 -11.43 20.45 -7.18
CA PRO A 37 -12.51 20.87 -8.07
C PRO A 37 -12.90 19.83 -9.13
N ALA A 38 -11.96 18.99 -9.54
CA ALA A 38 -12.15 17.93 -10.53
C ALA A 38 -12.50 16.55 -9.92
N ALA A 39 -12.82 16.46 -8.63
CA ALA A 39 -13.09 15.19 -7.95
C ALA A 39 -14.27 14.40 -8.56
N SER A 40 -15.21 15.08 -9.22
CA SER A 40 -16.33 14.46 -9.93
C SER A 40 -15.90 13.56 -11.10
N MET A 41 -14.63 13.61 -11.53
CA MET A 41 -14.07 12.69 -12.52
C MET A 41 -13.72 11.31 -11.94
N GLN A 42 -13.69 11.15 -10.61
CA GLN A 42 -13.47 9.86 -9.98
C GLN A 42 -14.71 8.97 -10.08
N LYS A 43 -14.50 7.65 -10.16
CA LYS A 43 -15.61 6.68 -10.14
C LYS A 43 -16.31 6.72 -8.77
N GLN A 44 -17.63 6.85 -8.76
CA GLN A 44 -18.42 6.78 -7.51
C GLN A 44 -18.26 5.43 -6.80
N VAL A 45 -18.21 4.34 -7.58
CA VAL A 45 -17.92 3.00 -7.08
C VAL A 45 -16.61 2.53 -7.72
N PRO A 46 -15.58 2.21 -6.92
CA PRO A 46 -14.35 1.67 -7.43
C PRO A 46 -14.57 0.39 -8.25
N ASP A 47 -13.77 0.23 -9.29
CA ASP A 47 -13.73 -1.00 -10.06
C ASP A 47 -12.99 -2.09 -9.25
N MET A 48 -13.76 -2.93 -8.57
CA MET A 48 -13.23 -3.88 -7.60
C MET A 48 -12.27 -4.90 -8.20
N PHE A 49 -12.46 -5.30 -9.47
CA PHE A 49 -11.59 -6.28 -10.11
C PHE A 49 -10.17 -5.72 -10.29
N HIS A 50 -10.08 -4.53 -10.89
CA HIS A 50 -8.80 -3.85 -11.09
C HIS A 50 -8.16 -3.44 -9.75
N LEU A 51 -8.98 -3.07 -8.76
CA LEU A 51 -8.50 -2.74 -7.43
C LEU A 51 -7.85 -3.95 -6.73
N VAL A 52 -8.45 -5.15 -6.82
CA VAL A 52 -7.86 -6.39 -6.29
C VAL A 52 -6.53 -6.69 -6.97
N ILE A 53 -6.46 -6.58 -8.31
CA ILE A 53 -5.22 -6.80 -9.06
C ILE A 53 -4.13 -5.81 -8.64
N ALA A 54 -4.47 -4.53 -8.48
CA ALA A 54 -3.53 -3.50 -8.04
C ALA A 54 -2.97 -3.80 -6.63
N ASN A 55 -3.83 -4.24 -5.69
CA ASN A 55 -3.39 -4.61 -4.35
C ASN A 55 -2.51 -5.87 -4.36
N LEU A 56 -2.83 -6.87 -5.19
CA LEU A 56 -1.94 -8.01 -5.42
C LEU A 56 -0.59 -7.58 -5.96
N ALA A 57 -0.55 -6.64 -6.91
CA ALA A 57 0.70 -6.10 -7.43
C ALA A 57 1.55 -5.41 -6.34
N TRP A 58 0.93 -4.65 -5.42
CA TRP A 58 1.60 -4.13 -4.23
C TRP A 58 2.17 -5.23 -3.33
N GLY A 59 1.38 -6.27 -3.06
CA GLY A 59 1.82 -7.44 -2.31
C GLY A 59 3.06 -8.11 -2.93
N PHE A 60 3.03 -8.34 -4.24
CA PHE A 60 4.15 -8.93 -4.98
C PHE A 60 5.37 -8.02 -5.05
N LEU A 61 5.18 -6.71 -5.25
CA LEU A 61 6.27 -5.72 -5.19
C LEU A 61 7.02 -5.85 -3.87
N TYR A 62 6.29 -5.88 -2.75
CA TYR A 62 6.86 -6.03 -1.42
C TYR A 62 7.55 -7.38 -1.24
N ALA A 63 6.91 -8.47 -1.65
CA ALA A 63 7.47 -9.81 -1.54
C ALA A 63 8.77 -9.97 -2.34
N ILE A 64 8.88 -9.34 -3.52
CA ILE A 64 10.07 -9.37 -4.35
C ILE A 64 11.18 -8.50 -3.74
N VAL A 65 10.88 -7.24 -3.38
CA VAL A 65 11.86 -6.29 -2.85
C VAL A 65 12.38 -6.75 -1.49
N LEU A 66 11.49 -7.02 -0.54
CA LEU A 66 11.86 -7.49 0.80
C LEU A 66 12.42 -8.93 0.77
N GLY A 67 11.99 -9.75 -0.19
CA GLY A 67 12.52 -11.10 -0.42
C GLY A 67 14.00 -11.07 -0.82
N LYS A 68 14.41 -10.15 -1.70
CA LYS A 68 15.83 -9.92 -2.03
C LYS A 68 16.64 -9.44 -0.83
N TRP A 69 15.99 -8.79 0.13
CA TRP A 69 16.58 -8.27 1.35
C TRP A 69 16.46 -9.21 2.56
N SER A 70 15.95 -10.44 2.36
CA SER A 70 15.46 -11.28 3.45
C SER A 70 16.53 -11.90 4.34
N SER A 71 17.82 -11.86 3.98
CA SER A 71 18.89 -12.41 4.82
C SER A 71 19.02 -11.61 6.12
N GLY A 72 18.47 -12.16 7.21
CA GLY A 72 18.49 -11.56 8.54
C GLY A 72 17.42 -10.48 8.79
N LEU A 73 16.52 -10.23 7.84
CA LEU A 73 15.55 -9.12 7.93
C LEU A 73 14.52 -9.35 9.05
N SER A 74 14.53 -8.52 10.10
CA SER A 74 13.51 -8.55 11.17
C SER A 74 12.15 -8.04 10.68
N ILE A 75 11.06 -8.40 11.37
CA ILE A 75 9.72 -7.89 11.04
C ILE A 75 9.69 -6.36 11.16
N ALA A 76 10.34 -5.81 12.19
CA ALA A 76 10.47 -4.36 12.37
C ALA A 76 11.24 -3.70 11.22
N GLN A 77 12.33 -4.32 10.74
CA GLN A 77 13.04 -3.84 9.56
C GLN A 77 12.18 -3.96 8.30
N GLY A 78 11.37 -5.02 8.19
CA GLY A 78 10.35 -5.17 7.14
C GLY A 78 9.35 -4.03 7.14
N ALA A 79 8.86 -3.64 8.31
CA ALA A 79 7.96 -2.50 8.48
C ALA A 79 8.62 -1.19 8.07
N MET A 80 9.84 -0.88 8.55
CA MET A 80 10.55 0.35 8.20
C MET A 80 10.84 0.44 6.70
N ARG A 81 11.28 -0.66 6.08
CA ARG A 81 11.57 -0.72 4.65
C ARG A 81 10.30 -0.66 3.80
N GLY A 82 9.21 -1.27 4.28
CA GLY A 82 7.89 -1.13 3.67
C GLY A 82 7.39 0.31 3.72
N ALA A 83 7.47 0.96 4.88
CA ALA A 83 7.11 2.36 5.05
C ALA A 83 7.89 3.26 4.08
N LEU A 84 9.22 3.08 3.99
CA LEU A 84 10.05 3.84 3.05
C LEU A 84 9.65 3.59 1.59
N LEU A 85 9.37 2.34 1.21
CA LEU A 85 8.95 2.01 -0.14
C LEU A 85 7.60 2.66 -0.50
N ALA A 86 6.60 2.57 0.39
CA ALA A 86 5.32 3.25 0.17
C ALA A 86 5.46 4.77 0.15
N LEU A 87 6.25 5.34 1.07
CA LEU A 87 6.49 6.80 1.12
C LEU A 87 7.04 7.32 -0.21
N MET A 88 8.06 6.66 -0.77
CA MET A 88 8.65 7.07 -2.05
C MET A 88 7.66 6.95 -3.22
N VAL A 89 6.87 5.88 -3.24
CA VAL A 89 5.86 5.67 -4.29
C VAL A 89 4.70 6.68 -4.17
N ALA A 90 4.20 6.92 -2.97
CA ALA A 90 3.14 7.89 -2.71
C ALA A 90 3.60 9.31 -3.06
N LEU A 91 4.79 9.72 -2.60
CA LEU A 91 5.38 11.01 -2.99
C LEU A 91 5.45 11.17 -4.51
N PHE A 92 5.90 10.15 -5.23
CA PHE A 92 5.96 10.21 -6.69
C PHE A 92 4.57 10.36 -7.31
N ILE A 93 3.62 9.49 -6.95
CA ILE A 93 2.27 9.47 -7.53
C ILE A 93 1.52 10.76 -7.19
N ASP A 94 1.46 11.12 -5.92
CA ASP A 94 0.61 12.20 -5.45
C ASP A 94 1.13 13.58 -5.87
N LEU A 95 2.44 13.80 -5.81
CA LEU A 95 3.01 15.06 -6.31
C LEU A 95 2.85 15.16 -7.83
N THR A 96 2.95 14.05 -8.57
CA THR A 96 2.69 14.07 -10.02
C THR A 96 1.23 14.38 -10.31
N LEU A 97 0.29 13.75 -9.60
CA LEU A 97 -1.15 13.99 -9.78
C LEU A 97 -1.52 15.43 -9.39
N TYR A 98 -0.96 15.96 -8.31
CA TYR A 98 -1.17 17.35 -7.91
C TYR A 98 -0.58 18.34 -8.92
N ALA A 99 0.59 18.03 -9.48
CA ALA A 99 1.23 18.90 -10.48
C ALA A 99 0.53 18.88 -11.85
N THR A 100 -0.17 17.80 -12.18
CA THR A 100 -0.72 17.57 -13.53
C THR A 100 -2.24 17.57 -13.60
N THR A 101 -2.94 17.60 -12.46
CA THR A 101 -4.40 17.53 -12.38
C THR A 101 -4.94 18.47 -11.30
N THR A 102 -6.25 18.74 -11.34
CA THR A 102 -6.97 19.50 -10.30
C THR A 102 -7.86 18.60 -9.43
N MET A 103 -7.59 17.29 -9.42
CA MET A 103 -8.42 16.29 -8.73
C MET A 103 -8.27 16.33 -7.21
N PHE A 104 -7.12 16.77 -6.71
CA PHE A 104 -6.74 16.70 -5.31
C PHE A 104 -6.26 18.06 -4.79
N THR A 105 -6.60 18.37 -3.55
CA THR A 105 -6.02 19.51 -2.81
C THR A 105 -4.67 19.12 -2.20
N MET A 106 -3.93 20.11 -1.69
CA MET A 106 -2.66 19.87 -1.00
C MET A 106 -2.88 19.04 0.28
N GLU A 107 -3.95 19.33 1.01
CA GLU A 107 -4.34 18.64 2.23
C GLU A 107 -4.65 17.16 1.96
N CYS A 108 -5.34 16.87 0.86
CA CYS A 108 -5.67 15.52 0.43
C CYS A 108 -4.41 14.70 0.11
N ILE A 109 -3.49 15.23 -0.69
CA ILE A 109 -2.26 14.49 -1.03
C ILE A 109 -1.34 14.29 0.17
N LEU A 110 -1.23 15.27 1.08
CA LEU A 110 -0.38 15.14 2.26
C LEU A 110 -0.93 14.06 3.21
N ALA A 111 -2.25 14.01 3.34
CA ALA A 111 -2.90 12.95 4.11
C ALA A 111 -2.72 11.57 3.47
N ASP A 112 -2.82 11.47 2.14
CA ASP A 112 -2.58 10.21 1.42
C ASP A 112 -1.15 9.69 1.60
N ILE A 113 -0.14 10.56 1.44
CA ILE A 113 1.28 10.19 1.64
C ILE A 113 1.51 9.59 3.02
N VAL A 114 0.95 10.20 4.07
CA VAL A 114 1.05 9.69 5.44
C VAL A 114 0.32 8.35 5.58
N ALA A 115 -0.91 8.26 5.06
CA ALA A 115 -1.71 7.04 5.09
C ALA A 115 -1.00 5.87 4.39
N MET A 116 -0.52 6.08 3.17
CA MET A 116 0.24 5.10 2.39
C MET A 116 1.51 4.68 3.11
N THR A 117 2.21 5.60 3.77
CA THR A 117 3.41 5.26 4.56
C THR A 117 3.07 4.30 5.70
N VAL A 118 1.97 4.55 6.42
CA VAL A 118 1.49 3.67 7.51
C VAL A 118 1.03 2.31 6.96
N ILE A 119 0.23 2.30 5.88
CA ILE A 119 -0.22 1.08 5.21
C ILE A 119 0.99 0.26 4.74
N GLY A 120 1.99 0.91 4.13
CA GLY A 120 3.24 0.30 3.70
C GLY A 120 4.04 -0.30 4.85
N ALA A 121 4.05 0.35 6.02
CA ALA A 121 4.70 -0.21 7.21
C ALA A 121 4.04 -1.54 7.63
N ILE A 122 2.72 -1.57 7.70
CA ILE A 122 1.96 -2.76 8.10
C ILE A 122 2.09 -3.87 7.05
N GLY A 123 1.95 -3.52 5.77
CA GLY A 123 2.15 -4.46 4.65
C GLY A 123 3.57 -5.05 4.63
N GLY A 124 4.59 -4.22 4.87
CA GLY A 124 5.98 -4.63 4.99
C GLY A 124 6.23 -5.60 6.14
N ALA A 125 5.61 -5.35 7.29
CA ALA A 125 5.66 -6.26 8.44
C ALA A 125 5.03 -7.61 8.11
N ALA A 126 3.82 -7.61 7.53
CA ALA A 126 3.08 -8.83 7.18
C ALA A 126 3.82 -9.69 6.15
N VAL A 127 4.31 -9.07 5.06
CA VAL A 127 5.09 -9.76 4.03
C VAL A 127 6.38 -10.35 4.62
N THR A 128 7.09 -9.59 5.44
CA THR A 128 8.34 -10.07 6.06
C THR A 128 8.09 -11.20 7.05
N TRP A 129 6.97 -11.17 7.78
CA TRP A 129 6.57 -12.27 8.66
C TRP A 129 6.43 -13.58 7.89
N VAL A 130 5.74 -13.58 6.74
CA VAL A 130 5.59 -14.78 5.89
C VAL A 130 6.92 -15.24 5.31
N LEU A 131 7.75 -14.31 4.81
CA LEU A 131 9.08 -14.65 4.28
C LEU A 131 9.96 -15.38 5.33
N ARG A 132 9.80 -15.02 6.61
CA ARG A 132 10.54 -15.60 7.74
C ARG A 132 10.01 -16.95 8.23
N MET A 133 8.80 -17.37 7.86
CA MET A 133 8.27 -18.66 8.32
C MET A 133 9.20 -19.81 7.88
N LYS A 134 9.62 -20.67 8.82
CA LYS A 134 10.41 -21.87 8.50
C LYS A 134 9.51 -22.84 7.73
N LYS A 135 10.09 -23.60 6.80
CA LYS A 135 9.35 -24.69 6.14
C LYS A 135 9.03 -25.71 7.24
N SER A 136 7.75 -26.06 7.40
CA SER A 136 7.39 -27.21 8.23
C SER A 136 8.06 -28.44 7.62
N GLU A 137 8.92 -29.11 8.37
CA GLU A 137 9.35 -30.46 8.04
C GLU A 137 8.13 -31.36 8.26
N ALA A 138 7.60 -31.90 7.18
CA ALA A 138 6.55 -32.90 7.15
C ALA A 138 7.13 -34.15 6.50
#